data_AF-A2F956-F1
#
_entry.id   AF-A2F956-F1
#
_cell.length_a   1.000
_cell.length_b   1.000
_cell.length_c   1.000
_cell.angle_alpha   90.00
_cell.angle_beta   90.00
_cell.angle_gamma   90.00
#
_symmetry.space_group_name_H-M   'P 1'
#
loop_
_entity.id
_entity.type
_entity.pdbx_description
1 polymer ?
#
loop_
_entity_poly.entity_id
_entity_poly.type
_entity_poly.pdbx_seq_one_letter_code
_entity_poly.pdbx_strand_id
1 'polypeptide(L)'
;MIISFFAITCMSQRKPTITYPEDIFPECKKIESADLRPKFVDLKKDQFACIEGSMMLAGKGQYETISAMPYEIKLFEIKYNKTNTVKNALAVLGDHVHFAKIISKVTCLSTDGCRIQFMEIDISFYQENQNIPNSSWKGTSGTINIVSTKNKDKFNLKQIIEVNKNKKKKTDLGSRIQIVSPLRKTLKYKRDKHVDLFYNTDSEYYNNTIYKFQTTLDKNEEIFIYTKFYYNEDIYVSSNVEIEWEPEANQSISENDSEWYFPEMTITVTAKEGIFTIENISQKYPLLYSSGLSIVFICCIVAAIIIVVIGISLTVYLIQKRKSYQNGINSNLIT
;
A
#
# COMPACT_ATOMS: atom_id res chain seq x y z
N MET A 1 -11.04 -33.79 48.94
CA MET A 1 -12.24 -33.57 48.12
C MET A 1 -11.83 -32.75 46.91
N ILE A 2 -11.41 -33.43 45.84
CA ILE A 2 -10.90 -32.85 44.60
C ILE A 2 -12.00 -33.11 43.58
N ILE A 3 -12.72 -32.06 43.18
CA ILE A 3 -13.74 -32.15 42.14
C ILE A 3 -13.08 -31.70 40.83
N SER A 4 -12.94 -32.65 39.92
CA SER A 4 -12.46 -32.49 38.55
C SER A 4 -13.16 -31.36 37.81
N PHE A 5 -12.38 -30.36 37.39
CA PHE A 5 -12.73 -29.36 36.36
C PHE A 5 -12.02 -29.67 35.03
N PHE A 6 -11.95 -30.96 34.67
CA PHE A 6 -11.44 -31.43 33.37
C PHE A 6 -12.58 -31.97 32.52
N ALA A 7 -13.53 -31.11 32.18
CA ALA A 7 -14.48 -31.32 31.09
C ALA A 7 -14.96 -29.94 30.64
N ILE A 8 -14.94 -29.69 29.32
CA ILE A 8 -15.18 -28.40 28.64
C ILE A 8 -13.89 -27.60 28.35
N THR A 9 -13.00 -28.19 27.55
CA THR A 9 -12.10 -27.45 26.63
C THR A 9 -11.70 -28.35 25.46
N CYS A 10 -12.64 -29.18 24.98
CA CYS A 10 -12.59 -29.74 23.63
C CYS A 10 -13.70 -29.09 22.79
N MET A 11 -13.80 -27.76 22.84
CA MET A 11 -14.36 -27.04 21.70
C MET A 11 -13.33 -27.14 20.59
N SER A 12 -13.47 -28.22 19.82
CA SER A 12 -13.01 -28.38 18.46
C SER A 12 -12.75 -27.02 17.80
N GLN A 13 -11.49 -26.56 17.80
CA GLN A 13 -11.02 -25.55 16.86
C GLN A 13 -11.09 -26.20 15.47
N ARG A 14 -12.30 -26.28 14.92
CA ARG A 14 -12.52 -26.64 13.52
C ARG A 14 -12.01 -25.44 12.73
N LYS A 15 -10.86 -25.65 12.09
CA LYS A 15 -10.26 -24.68 11.17
C LYS A 15 -11.35 -24.20 10.20
N PRO A 16 -11.42 -22.90 9.89
CA PRO A 16 -12.34 -22.40 8.87
C PRO A 16 -12.16 -23.24 7.62
N THR A 17 -13.27 -23.64 7.00
CA THR A 17 -13.26 -24.36 5.72
C THR A 17 -12.50 -23.48 4.74
N ILE A 18 -11.32 -23.95 4.33
CA ILE A 18 -10.47 -23.27 3.36
C ILE A 18 -11.33 -23.17 2.09
N THR A 19 -11.68 -21.96 1.67
CA THR A 19 -12.30 -21.78 0.36
C THR A 19 -11.30 -22.26 -0.67
N TYR A 20 -11.67 -23.31 -1.40
CA TYR A 20 -10.83 -23.84 -2.45
C TYR A 20 -10.87 -22.83 -3.60
N PRO A 21 -9.72 -22.42 -4.17
CA PRO A 21 -9.73 -21.40 -5.22
C PRO A 21 -10.52 -21.81 -6.48
N GLU A 22 -10.74 -23.12 -6.66
CA GLU A 22 -11.68 -23.72 -7.60
C GLU A 22 -13.13 -23.26 -7.40
N ASP A 23 -13.54 -22.88 -6.19
CA ASP A 23 -14.89 -22.34 -5.92
C ASP A 23 -15.10 -20.95 -6.54
N ILE A 24 -14.00 -20.25 -6.85
CA ILE A 24 -14.00 -18.86 -7.34
C ILE A 24 -13.75 -18.82 -8.85
N PHE A 25 -12.75 -19.59 -9.28
CA PHE A 25 -12.42 -19.84 -10.67
C PHE A 25 -12.38 -21.36 -10.86
N PRO A 26 -13.49 -22.01 -11.29
CA PRO A 26 -13.58 -23.46 -11.48
C PRO A 26 -12.49 -24.05 -12.39
N GLU A 27 -11.94 -23.22 -13.27
CA GLU A 27 -10.84 -23.57 -14.16
C GLU A 27 -9.45 -23.62 -13.46
N CYS A 28 -9.30 -23.03 -12.28
CA CYS A 28 -8.04 -22.94 -11.51
C CYS A 28 -7.71 -24.22 -10.72
N LYS A 29 -7.46 -25.33 -11.44
CA LYS A 29 -7.08 -26.62 -10.83
C LYS A 29 -5.67 -26.67 -10.24
N LYS A 30 -4.83 -25.70 -10.59
CA LYS A 30 -3.46 -25.54 -10.10
C LYS A 30 -3.24 -24.08 -9.77
N ILE A 31 -2.61 -23.84 -8.62
CA ILE A 31 -2.41 -22.51 -8.08
C ILE A 31 -0.93 -22.36 -7.79
N GLU A 32 -0.36 -21.32 -8.36
CA GLU A 32 0.98 -20.87 -8.00
C GLU A 32 0.84 -19.91 -6.82
N SER A 33 1.49 -20.19 -5.70
CA SER A 33 1.59 -19.19 -4.63
C SER A 33 2.69 -18.20 -4.99
N ALA A 34 2.35 -16.91 -4.97
CA ALA A 34 3.36 -15.86 -4.95
C ALA A 34 4.22 -16.06 -3.67
N ASP A 35 5.52 -15.85 -3.80
CA ASP A 35 6.42 -15.69 -2.67
C ASP A 35 7.39 -14.54 -2.96
N LEU A 36 8.22 -14.19 -1.98
CA LEU A 36 9.16 -13.07 -2.07
C LEU A 36 10.22 -13.22 -3.17
N ARG A 37 10.34 -14.41 -3.79
CA ARG A 37 11.26 -14.65 -4.91
C ARG A 37 10.50 -14.58 -6.24
N PRO A 38 11.03 -13.87 -7.24
CA PRO A 38 10.43 -13.86 -8.57
C PRO A 38 10.33 -15.27 -9.16
N LYS A 39 9.13 -15.63 -9.61
CA LYS A 39 8.81 -16.87 -10.30
C LYS A 39 8.42 -16.58 -11.74
N PHE A 40 8.54 -17.61 -12.58
CA PHE A 40 8.15 -17.55 -13.98
C PHE A 40 7.12 -18.62 -14.30
N VAL A 41 6.16 -18.27 -15.15
CA VAL A 41 5.24 -19.23 -15.77
C VAL A 41 5.15 -18.98 -17.27
N ASP A 42 5.36 -20.04 -18.05
CA ASP A 42 5.18 -20.03 -19.49
C ASP A 42 3.74 -20.41 -19.84
N LEU A 43 3.09 -19.58 -20.64
CA LEU A 43 1.71 -19.75 -21.08
C LEU A 43 1.65 -19.71 -22.60
N LYS A 44 0.98 -20.68 -23.23
CA LYS A 44 0.61 -20.55 -24.65
C LYS A 44 -0.55 -19.57 -24.79
N LYS A 45 -0.84 -19.13 -26.01
CA LYS A 45 -2.02 -18.32 -26.32
C LYS A 45 -3.28 -18.94 -25.70
N ASP A 46 -4.10 -18.10 -25.06
CA ASP A 46 -5.36 -18.46 -24.40
C ASP A 46 -5.22 -19.41 -23.19
N GLN A 47 -3.99 -19.84 -22.84
CA GLN A 47 -3.73 -20.49 -21.56
C GLN A 47 -3.67 -19.46 -20.43
N PHE A 48 -3.93 -19.95 -19.21
CA PHE A 48 -3.92 -19.13 -18.02
C PHE A 48 -3.14 -19.80 -16.88
N ALA A 49 -2.64 -18.97 -15.97
CA ALA A 49 -2.17 -19.38 -14.64
C ALA A 49 -3.06 -18.78 -13.57
N CYS A 50 -3.22 -19.46 -12.45
CA CYS A 50 -3.89 -18.94 -11.27
C CYS A 50 -2.86 -18.72 -10.18
N ILE A 51 -2.79 -17.50 -9.67
CA ILE A 51 -1.76 -17.07 -8.74
C ILE A 51 -2.43 -16.51 -7.48
N GLU A 52 -1.96 -16.99 -6.34
CA GLU A 52 -2.47 -16.61 -5.02
C GLU A 52 -1.55 -15.59 -4.35
N GLY A 53 -2.12 -14.54 -3.77
CA GLY A 53 -1.42 -13.52 -2.96
C GLY A 53 -1.33 -12.14 -3.61
N SER A 54 -1.04 -11.13 -2.79
CA SER A 54 -0.69 -9.79 -3.26
C SER A 54 0.64 -9.86 -3.99
N MET A 55 0.70 -9.40 -5.23
CA MET A 55 1.84 -9.67 -6.09
C MET A 55 2.11 -8.56 -7.10
N MET A 56 3.37 -8.45 -7.51
CA MET A 56 3.75 -7.80 -8.74
C MET A 56 3.74 -8.79 -9.90
N LEU A 57 3.39 -8.29 -11.08
CA LEU A 57 3.31 -9.02 -12.32
C LEU A 57 4.09 -8.26 -13.40
N ALA A 58 4.83 -8.99 -14.22
CA ALA A 58 5.38 -8.49 -15.47
C ALA A 58 5.46 -9.65 -16.45
N GLY A 59 5.67 -9.38 -17.73
CA GLY A 59 5.84 -10.49 -18.66
C GLY A 59 6.28 -10.07 -20.05
N LYS A 60 6.82 -11.05 -20.75
CA LYS A 60 7.02 -10.98 -22.20
C LYS A 60 5.73 -11.43 -22.89
N GLY A 61 5.18 -10.58 -23.74
CA GLY A 61 3.89 -10.80 -24.39
C GLY A 61 2.75 -10.02 -23.72
N GLN A 62 1.58 -10.02 -24.36
CA GLN A 62 0.37 -9.38 -23.85
C GLN A 62 -0.41 -10.39 -23.02
N TYR A 63 -0.83 -9.98 -21.83
CA TYR A 63 -1.68 -10.79 -20.95
C TYR A 63 -2.79 -9.93 -20.36
N GLU A 64 -3.79 -10.59 -19.84
CA GLU A 64 -4.83 -9.97 -19.03
C GLU A 64 -4.96 -10.66 -17.69
N THR A 65 -5.41 -9.90 -16.70
CA THR A 65 -5.55 -10.35 -15.33
C THR A 65 -6.95 -10.04 -14.85
N ILE A 66 -7.58 -11.03 -14.25
CA ILE A 66 -8.79 -10.88 -13.45
C ILE A 66 -8.52 -11.46 -12.08
N SER A 67 -8.91 -10.74 -11.05
CA SER A 67 -8.67 -11.12 -9.66
C SER A 67 -9.96 -11.19 -8.88
N ALA A 68 -10.01 -12.11 -7.93
CA ALA A 68 -11.08 -12.25 -6.96
C ALA A 68 -10.58 -11.74 -5.61
N MET A 69 -11.20 -10.66 -5.13
CA MET A 69 -10.85 -10.01 -3.87
C MET A 69 -11.83 -10.43 -2.77
N PRO A 70 -11.36 -10.86 -1.59
CA PRO A 70 -12.24 -11.21 -0.48
C PRO A 70 -12.89 -9.94 0.10
N TYR A 71 -14.20 -9.96 0.34
CA TYR A 71 -14.91 -8.82 0.91
C TYR A 71 -15.75 -9.16 2.15
N GLU A 72 -15.97 -10.45 2.41
CA GLU A 72 -16.71 -10.92 3.58
C GLU A 72 -16.08 -12.23 4.06
N ILE A 73 -15.61 -12.25 5.32
CA ILE A 73 -15.07 -13.45 5.98
C ILE A 73 -15.99 -13.81 7.14
N LYS A 74 -16.68 -14.94 7.01
CA LYS A 74 -17.45 -15.60 8.06
C LYS A 74 -16.73 -16.86 8.51
N LEU A 75 -17.16 -17.43 9.64
CA LEU A 75 -16.53 -18.59 10.26
C LEU A 75 -16.32 -19.78 9.30
N PHE A 76 -17.15 -19.90 8.25
CA PHE A 76 -17.14 -21.03 7.30
C PHE A 76 -17.25 -20.63 5.83
N GLU A 77 -17.21 -19.32 5.53
CA GLU A 77 -17.48 -18.82 4.18
C GLU A 77 -16.64 -17.58 3.94
N ILE A 78 -15.92 -17.56 2.83
CA ILE A 78 -15.26 -16.36 2.32
C ILE A 78 -15.93 -16.01 1.01
N LYS A 79 -16.43 -14.78 0.89
CA LYS A 79 -17.01 -14.28 -0.35
C LYS A 79 -16.03 -13.38 -1.08
N TYR A 80 -16.07 -13.49 -2.40
CA TYR A 80 -15.17 -12.79 -3.30
C TYR A 80 -15.91 -11.93 -4.31
N ASN A 81 -15.35 -10.76 -4.59
CA ASN A 81 -15.75 -9.92 -5.71
C ASN A 81 -14.73 -10.06 -6.83
N LYS A 82 -15.20 -10.41 -8.03
CA LYS A 82 -14.36 -10.41 -9.22
C LYS A 82 -14.17 -8.99 -9.70
N THR A 83 -12.92 -8.64 -9.94
CA THR A 83 -12.52 -7.37 -10.54
C THR A 83 -12.82 -7.37 -12.04
N ASN A 84 -12.76 -6.18 -12.65
CA ASN A 84 -12.73 -6.07 -14.10
C ASN A 84 -11.39 -6.60 -14.63
N THR A 85 -11.41 -7.14 -15.84
CA THR A 85 -10.19 -7.56 -16.55
C THR A 85 -9.28 -6.37 -16.83
N VAL A 86 -7.99 -6.50 -16.50
CA VAL A 86 -6.95 -5.50 -16.75
C VAL A 86 -5.85 -6.09 -17.62
N LYS A 87 -5.48 -5.40 -18.71
CA LYS A 87 -4.36 -5.82 -19.56
C LYS A 87 -3.02 -5.39 -18.97
N ASN A 88 -2.02 -6.28 -19.06
CA ASN A 88 -0.65 -6.05 -18.61
C ASN A 88 -0.59 -5.45 -17.20
N ALA A 89 -1.32 -6.07 -16.27
CA ALA A 89 -1.30 -5.68 -14.87
C ALA A 89 0.13 -5.73 -14.33
N LEU A 90 0.52 -4.72 -13.56
CA LEU A 90 1.81 -4.61 -12.89
C LEU A 90 1.74 -5.05 -11.43
N ALA A 91 0.59 -4.87 -10.79
CA ALA A 91 0.36 -5.40 -9.46
C ALA A 91 -1.09 -5.81 -9.25
N VAL A 92 -1.28 -6.78 -8.37
CA VAL A 92 -2.57 -7.14 -7.79
C VAL A 92 -2.40 -7.04 -6.28
N LEU A 93 -3.15 -6.14 -5.65
CA LEU A 93 -3.07 -5.89 -4.21
C LEU A 93 -4.37 -6.33 -3.54
N GLY A 94 -4.27 -7.06 -2.44
CA GLY A 94 -5.37 -7.27 -1.51
C GLY A 94 -5.50 -6.14 -0.50
N ASP A 95 -6.43 -6.31 0.44
CA ASP A 95 -6.57 -5.46 1.63
C ASP A 95 -5.99 -6.16 2.87
N HIS A 96 -5.44 -5.38 3.77
CA HIS A 96 -4.85 -5.81 5.05
C HIS A 96 -5.91 -6.26 6.08
N VAL A 97 -7.19 -5.94 5.84
CA VAL A 97 -8.30 -6.28 6.74
C VAL A 97 -8.67 -7.77 6.61
N HIS A 98 -8.46 -8.35 5.44
CA HIS A 98 -8.89 -9.70 5.14
C HIS A 98 -7.69 -10.66 5.17
N PHE A 99 -7.71 -11.63 6.09
CA PHE A 99 -6.70 -12.70 6.15
C PHE A 99 -6.80 -13.70 4.98
N ALA A 100 -7.88 -13.64 4.21
CA ALA A 100 -8.05 -14.46 3.03
C ALA A 100 -7.15 -13.95 1.89
N LYS A 101 -6.50 -14.87 1.19
CA LYS A 101 -5.62 -14.51 0.08
C LYS A 101 -6.43 -14.21 -1.17
N ILE A 102 -5.96 -13.23 -1.94
CA ILE A 102 -6.51 -12.92 -3.26
C ILE A 102 -6.10 -14.00 -4.26
N ILE A 103 -6.96 -14.28 -5.22
CA ILE A 103 -6.67 -15.24 -6.30
C ILE A 103 -6.82 -14.52 -7.64
N SER A 104 -5.78 -14.59 -8.46
CA SER A 104 -5.73 -13.93 -9.76
C SER A 104 -5.56 -14.94 -10.87
N LYS A 105 -6.39 -14.83 -11.90
CA LYS A 105 -6.23 -15.55 -13.16
C LYS A 105 -5.52 -14.65 -14.16
N VAL A 106 -4.35 -15.08 -14.64
CA VAL A 106 -3.54 -14.40 -15.65
C VAL A 106 -3.65 -15.19 -16.95
N THR A 107 -4.27 -14.61 -17.97
CA THR A 107 -4.49 -15.24 -19.28
C THR A 107 -3.56 -14.63 -20.33
N CYS A 108 -2.90 -15.48 -21.10
CA CYS A 108 -2.04 -15.04 -22.20
C CYS A 108 -2.86 -14.67 -23.45
N LEU A 109 -2.60 -13.49 -24.01
CA LEU A 109 -3.23 -12.99 -25.25
C LEU A 109 -2.30 -13.09 -26.47
N SER A 110 -0.98 -13.15 -26.25
CA SER A 110 0.02 -13.21 -27.33
C SER A 110 -0.01 -14.52 -28.10
N THR A 111 0.09 -14.44 -29.43
CA THR A 111 0.13 -15.60 -30.33
C THR A 111 1.35 -16.48 -30.10
N ASP A 112 2.50 -15.85 -29.81
CA ASP A 112 3.78 -16.54 -29.61
C ASP A 112 3.92 -17.09 -28.17
N GLY A 113 2.85 -16.99 -27.37
CA GLY A 113 2.86 -17.28 -25.94
C GLY A 113 3.29 -16.09 -25.09
N CYS A 114 3.22 -16.29 -23.78
CA CYS A 114 3.59 -15.33 -22.76
C CYS A 114 4.51 -16.00 -21.76
N ARG A 115 5.45 -15.23 -21.23
CA ARG A 115 6.26 -15.64 -20.08
C ARG A 115 6.06 -14.62 -18.97
N ILE A 116 5.32 -15.02 -17.95
CA ILE A 116 4.89 -14.14 -16.86
C ILE A 116 5.86 -14.28 -15.70
N GLN A 117 6.48 -13.19 -15.29
CA GLN A 117 7.21 -13.04 -14.05
C GLN A 117 6.27 -12.52 -12.96
N PHE A 118 6.30 -13.13 -11.78
CA PHE A 118 5.50 -12.69 -10.65
C PHE A 118 6.24 -12.85 -9.33
N MET A 119 5.90 -12.03 -8.35
CA MET A 119 6.53 -12.04 -7.02
C MET A 119 5.56 -11.46 -5.99
N GLU A 120 5.55 -12.01 -4.78
CA GLU A 120 4.77 -11.47 -3.66
C GLU A 120 5.28 -10.09 -3.28
N ILE A 121 4.33 -9.19 -3.02
CA ILE A 121 4.62 -7.88 -2.45
C ILE A 121 3.68 -7.60 -1.28
N ASP A 122 4.23 -6.98 -0.25
CA ASP A 122 3.45 -6.56 0.89
C ASP A 122 2.77 -5.21 0.67
N ILE A 123 1.54 -5.10 1.16
CA ILE A 123 0.71 -3.90 1.08
C ILE A 123 0.94 -3.00 2.28
N SER A 124 1.09 -1.69 2.08
CA SER A 124 1.17 -0.78 3.23
C SER A 124 -0.12 -0.88 4.04
N PHE A 125 -0.02 -0.78 5.36
CA PHE A 125 -1.21 -0.79 6.22
C PHE A 125 -1.10 0.30 7.27
N TYR A 126 -2.25 0.80 7.69
CA TYR A 126 -2.35 1.84 8.70
C TYR A 126 -3.63 1.67 9.48
N GLN A 127 -3.49 1.53 10.79
CA GLN A 127 -4.59 1.34 11.72
C GLN A 127 -4.52 2.42 12.78
N GLU A 128 -5.57 3.23 12.89
CA GLU A 128 -5.68 4.27 13.90
C GLU A 128 -6.51 3.83 15.10
N ASN A 129 -6.19 4.42 16.25
CA ASN A 129 -7.02 4.37 17.46
C ASN A 129 -7.42 2.95 17.91
N GLN A 130 -6.58 1.96 17.62
CA GLN A 130 -6.78 0.57 18.04
C GLN A 130 -6.58 0.47 19.56
N ASN A 131 -7.46 -0.29 20.21
CA ASN A 131 -7.21 -0.65 21.61
C ASN A 131 -6.05 -1.63 21.64
N ILE A 132 -4.95 -1.26 22.31
CA ILE A 132 -3.83 -2.18 22.46
C ILE A 132 -4.26 -3.27 23.46
N PRO A 133 -4.20 -4.57 23.08
CA PRO A 133 -4.69 -5.66 23.92
C PRO A 133 -4.12 -5.60 25.33
N ASN A 134 -4.98 -5.86 26.33
CA ASN A 134 -4.63 -5.83 27.75
C ASN A 134 -4.09 -4.46 28.24
N SER A 135 -4.44 -3.36 27.57
CA SER A 135 -4.03 -2.01 27.99
C SER A 135 -5.19 -1.01 27.88
N SER A 136 -5.06 0.11 28.60
CA SER A 136 -5.97 1.27 28.46
C SER A 136 -5.49 2.28 27.40
N TRP A 137 -4.54 1.88 26.57
CA TRP A 137 -3.91 2.75 25.56
C TRP A 137 -4.58 2.60 24.21
N LYS A 138 -4.67 3.74 23.50
CA LYS A 138 -5.02 3.77 22.08
C LYS A 138 -3.75 3.85 21.26
N GLY A 139 -3.62 2.97 20.27
CA GLY A 139 -2.50 2.87 19.37
C GLY A 139 -2.88 3.26 17.95
N THR A 140 -2.02 4.02 17.30
CA THR A 140 -1.93 4.09 15.84
C THR A 140 -0.69 3.30 15.43
N SER A 141 -0.84 2.33 14.55
CA SER A 141 0.27 1.57 14.00
C SER A 141 0.17 1.49 12.48
N GLY A 142 1.30 1.53 11.79
CA GLY A 142 1.31 1.36 10.35
C GLY A 142 2.69 0.99 9.83
N THR A 143 2.69 0.41 8.64
CA THR A 143 3.91 0.13 7.89
C THR A 143 3.75 0.70 6.50
N ILE A 144 4.70 1.55 6.10
CA ILE A 144 4.87 1.97 4.71
C ILE A 144 5.64 0.86 3.99
N ASN A 145 5.07 0.25 2.96
CA ASN A 145 5.72 -0.72 2.09
C ASN A 145 6.13 -0.08 0.77
N ILE A 146 7.44 -0.06 0.52
CA ILE A 146 8.02 0.45 -0.72
C ILE A 146 8.60 -0.71 -1.48
N VAL A 147 8.22 -0.83 -2.75
CA VAL A 147 8.82 -1.80 -3.67
C VAL A 147 9.60 -1.03 -4.71
N SER A 148 10.88 -1.36 -4.88
CA SER A 148 11.67 -0.83 -5.98
C SER A 148 12.32 -1.92 -6.80
N THR A 149 12.23 -1.75 -8.11
CA THR A 149 12.85 -2.58 -9.14
C THR A 149 14.02 -1.88 -9.82
N LYS A 150 14.32 -0.63 -9.42
CA LYS A 150 15.43 0.14 -9.99
C LYS A 150 16.77 -0.41 -9.55
N ASN A 151 17.73 -0.35 -10.47
CA ASN A 151 19.08 -0.79 -10.19
C ASN A 151 19.83 0.09 -9.19
N LYS A 152 19.55 1.40 -9.22
CA LYS A 152 20.06 2.41 -8.30
C LYS A 152 18.95 3.40 -7.99
N ASP A 153 18.72 3.69 -6.72
CA ASP A 153 17.82 4.77 -6.32
C ASP A 153 18.20 5.31 -4.94
N LYS A 154 17.57 6.43 -4.60
CA LYS A 154 17.69 7.07 -3.30
C LYS A 154 16.31 7.53 -2.84
N PHE A 155 15.95 7.18 -1.61
CA PHE A 155 14.66 7.46 -1.04
C PHE A 155 14.78 8.08 0.36
N ASN A 156 13.85 9.00 0.68
CA ASN A 156 13.76 9.62 1.99
C ASN A 156 12.41 9.28 2.63
N LEU A 157 12.45 8.67 3.81
CA LEU A 157 11.31 8.30 4.64
C LEU A 157 11.21 9.21 5.85
N LYS A 158 9.99 9.64 6.16
CA LYS A 158 9.69 10.24 7.46
C LYS A 158 9.14 9.17 8.39
N GLN A 159 9.90 8.85 9.44
CA GLN A 159 9.45 7.98 10.52
C GLN A 159 8.91 8.83 11.67
N ILE A 160 7.77 8.43 12.24
CA ILE A 160 7.13 9.14 13.35
C ILE A 160 6.78 8.14 14.44
N ILE A 161 7.22 8.47 15.65
CA ILE A 161 6.92 7.75 16.87
C ILE A 161 6.46 8.76 17.90
N GLU A 162 5.32 8.49 18.50
CA GLU A 162 4.74 9.30 19.57
C GLU A 162 4.24 8.39 20.69
N VAL A 163 4.73 8.61 21.90
CA VAL A 163 4.20 8.01 23.12
C VAL A 163 3.81 9.16 24.03
N ASN A 164 2.52 9.24 24.37
CA ASN A 164 1.99 10.22 25.30
C ASN A 164 1.24 9.50 26.41
N LYS A 165 1.85 9.41 27.58
CA LYS A 165 1.30 8.74 28.76
C LYS A 165 0.04 9.41 29.28
N ASN A 166 0.05 10.74 29.34
CA ASN A 166 -1.08 11.52 29.86
C ASN A 166 -2.33 11.30 29.01
N LYS A 167 -2.17 11.24 27.69
CA LYS A 167 -3.24 10.95 26.73
C LYS A 167 -3.44 9.45 26.49
N LYS A 168 -2.64 8.59 27.12
CA LYS A 168 -2.58 7.13 26.87
C LYS A 168 -2.61 6.80 25.37
N LYS A 169 -1.81 7.52 24.59
CA LYS A 169 -1.76 7.43 23.13
C LYS A 169 -0.39 6.95 22.69
N LYS A 170 -0.38 6.00 21.76
CA LYS A 170 0.80 5.51 21.04
C LYS A 170 0.62 5.74 19.55
N THR A 171 1.66 6.19 18.86
CA THR A 171 1.77 6.22 17.40
C THR A 171 3.09 5.56 17.03
N ASP A 172 3.05 4.53 16.20
CA ASP A 172 4.19 3.72 15.80
C ASP A 172 4.15 3.45 14.29
N LEU A 173 4.85 4.28 13.52
CA LEU A 173 4.88 4.17 12.06
C LEU A 173 6.24 3.62 11.62
N GLY A 174 6.25 2.32 11.34
CA GLY A 174 7.38 1.61 10.78
C GLY A 174 7.48 1.78 9.27
N SER A 175 8.57 1.27 8.70
CA SER A 175 8.75 1.21 7.26
C SER A 175 9.34 -0.14 6.89
N ARG A 176 8.82 -0.76 5.84
CA ARG A 176 9.39 -1.95 5.22
C ARG A 176 9.66 -1.63 3.75
N ILE A 177 10.80 -2.08 3.29
CA ILE A 177 11.31 -1.74 1.97
C ILE A 177 11.74 -3.04 1.34
N GLN A 178 11.10 -3.36 0.23
CA GLN A 178 11.42 -4.51 -0.60
C GLN A 178 12.19 -3.99 -1.81
N ILE A 179 13.46 -4.38 -1.93
CA ILE A 179 14.30 -4.03 -3.08
C ILE A 179 14.39 -5.28 -3.95
N VAL A 180 13.73 -5.20 -5.09
CA VAL A 180 13.50 -6.31 -6.01
C VAL A 180 14.49 -6.17 -7.15
N SER A 181 15.46 -7.07 -7.25
CA SER A 181 16.49 -6.94 -8.28
C SER A 181 17.11 -8.27 -8.63
N PRO A 182 17.48 -8.50 -9.91
CA PRO A 182 18.25 -9.67 -10.31
C PRO A 182 19.71 -9.58 -9.88
N LEU A 183 20.15 -8.42 -9.38
CA LEU A 183 21.52 -8.13 -8.95
C LEU A 183 21.57 -7.95 -7.43
N ARG A 184 22.69 -8.32 -6.80
CA ARG A 184 22.90 -7.90 -5.41
C ARG A 184 23.11 -6.41 -5.36
N LYS A 185 22.73 -5.82 -4.23
CA LYS A 185 22.81 -4.38 -4.02
C LYS A 185 23.64 -4.06 -2.81
N THR A 186 24.42 -3.00 -2.87
CA THR A 186 24.93 -2.35 -1.67
C THR A 186 23.88 -1.35 -1.21
N LEU A 187 23.28 -1.60 -0.04
CA LEU A 187 22.36 -0.66 0.60
C LEU A 187 23.09 0.18 1.64
N LYS A 188 22.87 1.49 1.59
CA LYS A 188 23.28 2.49 2.57
C LYS A 188 22.04 3.05 3.25
N TYR A 189 22.05 3.05 4.57
CA TYR A 189 21.02 3.64 5.40
C TYR A 189 21.63 4.77 6.24
N LYS A 190 20.91 5.88 6.39
CA LYS A 190 21.30 7.01 7.24
C LYS A 190 20.06 7.67 7.85
N ARG A 191 20.14 8.10 9.10
CA ARG A 191 19.07 8.89 9.76
C ARG A 191 19.58 10.18 10.39
N ASP A 192 18.67 11.13 10.61
CA ASP A 192 18.98 12.46 11.17
C ASP A 192 18.83 12.58 12.69
N LYS A 193 18.19 11.61 13.37
CA LYS A 193 17.97 11.62 14.83
C LYS A 193 18.27 10.28 15.49
N HIS A 194 18.66 10.30 16.77
CA HIS A 194 18.96 9.11 17.58
C HIS A 194 17.69 8.32 17.94
N VAL A 195 17.58 7.08 17.44
CA VAL A 195 16.70 6.05 18.02
C VAL A 195 17.28 4.66 17.75
N ASP A 196 17.03 3.73 18.67
CA ASP A 196 17.40 2.32 18.51
C ASP A 196 16.63 1.69 17.35
N LEU A 197 17.34 0.93 16.52
CA LEU A 197 16.81 0.38 15.28
C LEU A 197 16.91 -1.15 15.30
N PHE A 198 15.89 -1.79 14.75
CA PHE A 198 15.95 -3.17 14.30
C PHE A 198 15.87 -3.17 12.79
N TYR A 199 16.87 -3.79 12.16
CA TYR A 199 16.71 -4.26 10.79
C TYR A 199 16.85 -5.78 10.76
N ASN A 200 16.01 -6.42 9.95
CA ASN A 200 16.08 -7.85 9.70
C ASN A 200 16.36 -8.04 8.21
N THR A 201 17.43 -8.77 7.92
CA THR A 201 17.76 -9.36 6.62
C THR A 201 17.95 -10.85 6.88
N ASP A 202 16.86 -11.62 6.82
CA ASP A 202 16.67 -13.09 6.91
C ASP A 202 17.57 -13.99 7.81
N SER A 203 18.52 -13.49 8.60
CA SER A 203 19.34 -14.34 9.49
C SER A 203 20.16 -13.64 10.59
N GLU A 204 20.25 -12.31 10.67
CA GLU A 204 21.04 -11.64 11.72
C GLU A 204 20.27 -10.57 12.49
N TYR A 205 20.17 -10.77 13.81
CA TYR A 205 19.56 -9.83 14.75
C TYR A 205 20.61 -8.85 15.28
N TYR A 206 20.56 -7.60 14.84
CA TYR A 206 21.38 -6.53 15.42
C TYR A 206 20.55 -5.65 16.34
N ASN A 207 20.87 -5.67 17.64
CA ASN A 207 20.25 -4.84 18.67
C ASN A 207 21.22 -3.74 19.13
N ASN A 208 21.61 -2.86 18.20
CA ASN A 208 22.52 -1.73 18.46
C ASN A 208 21.90 -0.43 17.96
N THR A 209 22.28 0.69 18.58
CA THR A 209 21.93 2.04 18.10
C THR A 209 22.69 2.31 16.79
N ILE A 210 22.00 2.27 15.65
CA ILE A 210 22.63 2.40 14.33
C ILE A 210 22.18 3.70 13.65
N TYR A 211 23.13 4.64 13.52
CA TYR A 211 22.91 5.94 12.86
C TYR A 211 23.05 5.87 11.34
N LYS A 212 23.92 4.96 10.91
CA LYS A 212 24.25 4.66 9.54
C LYS A 212 24.68 3.21 9.48
N PHE A 213 24.26 2.50 8.46
CA PHE A 213 24.85 1.22 8.12
C PHE A 213 24.98 1.09 6.62
N GLN A 214 25.88 0.20 6.23
CA GLN A 214 26.00 -0.26 4.87
C GLN A 214 25.98 -1.78 4.93
N THR A 215 25.12 -2.40 4.13
CA THR A 215 25.03 -3.86 4.00
C THR A 215 24.93 -4.24 2.54
N THR A 216 25.31 -5.47 2.22
CA THR A 216 25.00 -6.07 0.93
C THR A 216 23.67 -6.81 1.07
N LEU A 217 22.77 -6.58 0.12
CA LEU A 217 21.53 -7.33 -0.01
C LEU A 217 21.68 -8.36 -1.11
N ASP A 218 21.31 -9.60 -0.81
CA ASP A 218 21.13 -10.62 -1.85
C ASP A 218 19.96 -10.26 -2.79
N LYS A 219 19.80 -11.06 -3.85
CA LYS A 219 18.76 -10.83 -4.87
C LYS A 219 17.36 -10.94 -4.25
N ASN A 220 16.52 -9.94 -4.47
CA ASN A 220 15.12 -9.90 -4.01
C ASN A 220 14.95 -9.96 -2.49
N GLU A 221 15.84 -9.30 -1.76
CA GLU A 221 15.73 -9.20 -0.31
C GLU A 221 14.79 -8.08 0.15
N GLU A 222 14.21 -8.33 1.32
CA GLU A 222 13.43 -7.37 2.06
C GLU A 222 14.25 -6.81 3.22
N ILE A 223 14.09 -5.51 3.44
CA ILE A 223 14.59 -4.86 4.64
C ILE A 223 13.40 -4.35 5.42
N PHE A 224 13.30 -4.87 6.63
CA PHE A 224 12.41 -4.35 7.65
C PHE A 224 13.14 -3.28 8.45
N ILE A 225 12.55 -2.11 8.61
CA ILE A 225 13.14 -1.03 9.41
C ILE A 225 12.14 -0.64 10.49
N TYR A 226 12.36 -1.17 11.69
CA TYR A 226 11.55 -0.84 12.86
C TYR A 226 12.39 -0.10 13.89
N THR A 227 11.72 0.78 14.63
CA THR A 227 12.37 1.55 15.68
C THR A 227 11.94 0.99 17.04
N LYS A 228 12.89 0.77 17.94
CA LYS A 228 12.63 0.28 19.31
C LYS A 228 12.52 1.43 20.28
N PHE A 229 11.61 1.32 21.25
CA PHE A 229 11.56 2.21 22.40
C PHE A 229 10.95 1.52 23.62
N TYR A 230 11.26 2.04 24.79
CA TYR A 230 10.75 1.56 26.07
C TYR A 230 9.50 2.34 26.47
N TYR A 231 8.45 1.63 26.90
CA TYR A 231 7.11 2.15 27.21
C TYR A 231 7.04 3.11 28.42
N ASN A 232 8.17 3.42 29.02
CA ASN A 232 8.24 4.05 30.33
C ASN A 232 8.50 5.54 30.25
N GLU A 233 8.46 6.18 29.06
CA GLU A 233 8.77 7.60 28.87
C GLU A 233 7.84 8.25 27.83
N ASP A 234 7.59 9.56 27.96
CA ASP A 234 6.95 10.34 26.90
C ASP A 234 7.99 10.56 25.80
N ILE A 235 7.69 10.12 24.58
CA ILE A 235 8.65 10.11 23.48
C ILE A 235 7.98 10.73 22.26
N TYR A 236 8.63 11.71 21.64
CA TYR A 236 8.28 12.17 20.31
C TYR A 236 9.54 12.17 19.45
N VAL A 237 9.58 11.27 18.47
CA VAL A 237 10.64 11.26 17.46
C VAL A 237 10.01 11.33 16.09
N SER A 238 10.36 12.39 15.37
CA SER A 238 10.16 12.47 13.93
C SER A 238 11.52 12.58 13.26
N SER A 239 11.91 11.55 12.50
CA SER A 239 13.23 11.42 11.90
C SER A 239 13.10 11.23 10.38
N ASN A 240 13.98 11.90 9.65
CA ASN A 240 14.19 11.63 8.23
C ASN A 240 15.23 10.52 8.10
N VAL A 241 14.87 9.53 7.30
CA VAL A 241 15.65 8.34 7.00
C VAL A 241 15.96 8.35 5.52
N GLU A 242 17.23 8.36 5.19
CA GLU A 242 17.76 8.29 3.84
C GLU A 242 18.22 6.87 3.56
N ILE A 243 17.77 6.31 2.44
CA ILE A 243 18.09 4.95 2.00
C ILE A 243 18.51 5.03 0.55
N GLU A 244 19.69 4.50 0.27
CA GLU A 244 20.29 4.49 -1.05
C GLU A 244 20.75 3.08 -1.35
N TRP A 245 20.59 2.64 -2.59
CA TRP A 245 21.17 1.39 -3.05
C TRP A 245 21.75 1.53 -4.45
N GLU A 246 22.76 0.71 -4.72
CA GLU A 246 23.38 0.59 -6.03
C GLU A 246 23.83 -0.85 -6.27
N PRO A 247 24.00 -1.29 -7.53
CA PRO A 247 24.54 -2.61 -7.83
C PRO A 247 25.92 -2.80 -7.17
N GLU A 248 26.15 -3.99 -6.63
CA GLU A 248 27.48 -4.33 -6.10
C GLU A 248 28.53 -4.30 -7.22
N ALA A 249 29.69 -3.72 -6.94
CA ALA A 249 30.78 -3.60 -7.93
C ALA A 249 31.27 -4.98 -8.37
N ASN A 250 31.60 -5.13 -9.66
CA ASN A 250 32.14 -6.35 -10.28
C ASN A 250 31.19 -7.54 -10.41
N GLN A 251 29.87 -7.34 -10.33
CA GLN A 251 28.92 -8.41 -10.68
C GLN A 251 28.83 -8.61 -12.19
N SER A 252 29.30 -9.76 -12.67
CA SER A 252 28.95 -10.28 -13.99
C SER A 252 27.57 -10.93 -13.91
N ILE A 253 26.60 -10.42 -14.67
CA ILE A 253 25.31 -11.09 -14.88
C ILE A 253 25.62 -12.43 -15.58
N SER A 254 25.35 -13.55 -14.91
CA SER A 254 25.42 -14.85 -15.58
C SER A 254 24.33 -14.91 -16.65
N GLU A 255 24.60 -15.48 -17.83
CA GLU A 255 23.63 -15.53 -18.94
C GLU A 255 22.30 -16.20 -18.55
N ASN A 256 22.29 -17.05 -17.52
CA ASN A 256 21.08 -17.68 -16.97
C ASN A 256 20.29 -16.81 -15.96
N ASP A 257 20.87 -15.73 -15.44
CA ASP A 257 20.20 -14.74 -14.56
C ASP A 257 19.59 -13.56 -15.36
N SER A 258 19.55 -13.67 -16.69
CA SER A 258 19.32 -12.52 -17.60
C SER A 258 17.85 -12.16 -17.83
N GLU A 259 16.90 -13.03 -17.48
CA GLU A 259 15.48 -12.77 -17.72
C GLU A 259 14.85 -11.94 -16.59
N TRP A 260 14.59 -10.67 -16.88
CA TRP A 260 13.95 -9.72 -15.98
C TRP A 260 12.91 -8.89 -16.74
N TYR A 261 11.65 -8.92 -16.30
CA TYR A 261 10.54 -8.25 -16.98
C TYR A 261 9.97 -7.09 -16.18
N PHE A 262 10.24 -6.99 -14.87
CA PHE A 262 9.76 -5.85 -14.10
C PHE A 262 10.37 -4.53 -14.63
N PRO A 263 9.54 -3.50 -14.89
CA PRO A 263 10.04 -2.20 -15.33
C PRO A 263 10.84 -1.53 -14.22
N GLU A 264 11.79 -0.67 -14.54
CA GLU A 264 12.52 0.11 -13.53
C GLU A 264 11.60 1.15 -12.87
N MET A 265 11.22 0.91 -11.61
CA MET A 265 10.33 1.80 -10.87
C MET A 265 10.54 1.73 -9.37
N THR A 266 9.99 2.71 -8.66
CA THR A 266 9.86 2.71 -7.21
C THR A 266 8.43 3.10 -6.89
N ILE A 267 7.71 2.23 -6.18
CA ILE A 267 6.31 2.40 -5.83
C ILE A 267 6.14 2.29 -4.33
N THR A 268 5.18 3.03 -3.77
CA THR A 268 4.67 2.77 -2.43
C THR A 268 3.36 2.02 -2.56
N VAL A 269 3.34 0.78 -2.08
CA VAL A 269 2.23 -0.15 -2.27
C VAL A 269 1.12 0.23 -1.31
N THR A 270 -0.07 0.61 -1.79
CA THR A 270 -1.13 1.08 -0.89
C THR A 270 -1.89 -0.04 -0.22
N ALA A 271 -2.67 0.34 0.80
CA ALA A 271 -3.67 -0.53 1.43
C ALA A 271 -4.91 -0.75 0.53
N LYS A 272 -4.96 -0.15 -0.67
CA LYS A 272 -6.14 -0.21 -1.52
C LYS A 272 -6.08 -1.48 -2.37
N GLU A 273 -7.04 -2.36 -2.18
CA GLU A 273 -7.18 -3.54 -3.02
C GLU A 273 -7.48 -3.16 -4.48
N GLY A 274 -7.00 -3.99 -5.42
CA GLY A 274 -7.25 -3.80 -6.84
C GLY A 274 -6.19 -4.40 -7.75
N ILE A 275 -6.42 -4.26 -9.06
CA ILE A 275 -5.42 -4.54 -10.09
C ILE A 275 -4.93 -3.21 -10.65
N PHE A 276 -3.62 -3.07 -10.75
CA PHE A 276 -2.95 -1.83 -11.08
C PHE A 276 -2.00 -2.02 -12.25
N THR A 277 -1.89 -1.01 -13.10
CA THR A 277 -0.90 -0.87 -14.16
C THR A 277 0.18 0.11 -13.73
N ILE A 278 1.25 0.24 -14.51
CA ILE A 278 2.33 1.21 -14.25
C ILE A 278 1.81 2.65 -14.10
N GLU A 279 0.72 2.99 -14.78
CA GLU A 279 0.15 4.34 -14.79
C GLU A 279 -0.63 4.69 -13.52
N ASN A 280 -1.13 3.69 -12.78
CA ASN A 280 -2.04 3.92 -11.65
C ASN A 280 -1.61 3.24 -10.33
N ILE A 281 -0.50 2.49 -10.33
CA ILE A 281 0.06 1.85 -9.13
C ILE A 281 0.65 2.86 -8.15
N SER A 282 1.24 3.95 -8.66
CA SER A 282 1.88 4.96 -7.81
C SER A 282 0.80 5.80 -7.14
N GLN A 283 0.51 5.46 -5.89
CA GLN A 283 -0.44 6.16 -5.06
C GLN A 283 0.32 6.75 -3.87
N LYS A 284 0.10 8.05 -3.60
CA LYS A 284 0.81 8.76 -2.53
C LYS A 284 0.50 8.09 -1.18
N TYR A 285 1.52 7.54 -0.54
CA TYR A 285 1.43 6.94 0.80
C TYR A 285 2.49 7.56 1.73
N PRO A 286 2.25 7.63 3.05
CA PRO A 286 0.95 7.41 3.72
C PRO A 286 -0.10 8.36 3.14
N LEU A 287 -1.36 7.97 3.26
CA LEU A 287 -2.45 8.95 3.34
C LEU A 287 -2.24 9.75 4.65
N LEU A 288 -1.08 10.37 4.83
CA LEU A 288 -0.83 11.34 5.89
C LEU A 288 -1.76 12.48 5.56
N TYR A 289 -2.86 12.54 6.30
CA TYR A 289 -3.66 13.73 6.47
C TYR A 289 -4.05 14.41 5.15
N SER A 290 -5.06 13.87 4.46
CA SER A 290 -6.11 14.76 3.97
C SER A 290 -6.96 15.23 5.16
N SER A 291 -6.35 15.77 6.23
CA SER A 291 -7.11 16.61 7.15
C SER A 291 -7.32 17.92 6.41
N GLY A 292 -8.45 17.99 5.71
CA GLY A 292 -8.83 19.12 4.90
C GLY A 292 -8.46 18.93 3.43
N LEU A 293 -9.44 19.12 2.57
CA LEU A 293 -9.25 19.74 1.27
C LEU A 293 -8.07 20.72 1.36
N SER A 294 -7.09 20.61 0.46
CA SER A 294 -5.94 21.54 0.40
C SER A 294 -6.43 22.95 0.72
N ILE A 295 -5.75 23.70 1.59
CA ILE A 295 -6.12 25.09 1.93
C ILE A 295 -6.37 25.89 0.64
N VAL A 296 -5.64 25.57 -0.43
CA VAL A 296 -5.85 26.10 -1.78
C VAL A 296 -7.26 25.81 -2.31
N PHE A 297 -7.74 24.57 -2.19
CA PHE A 297 -9.09 24.16 -2.60
C PHE A 297 -10.19 24.81 -1.73
N ILE A 298 -10.00 24.90 -0.41
CA ILE A 298 -10.93 25.62 0.48
C ILE A 298 -10.97 27.11 0.13
N CYS A 299 -9.82 27.74 -0.10
CA CYS A 299 -9.73 29.13 -0.56
C CYS A 299 -10.42 29.33 -1.91
N CYS A 300 -10.30 28.39 -2.86
CA CYS A 300 -11.01 28.45 -4.14
C CYS A 300 -12.53 28.38 -3.96
N ILE A 301 -13.05 27.50 -3.09
CA ILE A 301 -14.50 27.43 -2.80
C ILE A 301 -14.98 28.75 -2.19
N VAL A 302 -14.27 29.29 -1.19
CA VAL A 302 -14.64 30.55 -0.54
C VAL A 302 -14.61 31.72 -1.53
N ALA A 303 -13.59 31.80 -2.38
CA ALA A 303 -13.50 32.82 -3.43
C ALA A 303 -14.67 32.72 -4.42
N ALA A 304 -15.05 31.51 -4.84
CA ALA A 304 -16.19 31.29 -5.72
C ALA A 304 -17.51 31.77 -5.10
N ILE A 305 -17.73 31.50 -3.80
CA ILE A 305 -18.93 31.96 -3.08
C ILE A 305 -18.98 33.49 -3.02
N ILE A 306 -17.86 34.15 -2.72
CA ILE A 306 -17.79 35.63 -2.66
C ILE A 306 -18.16 36.25 -4.02
N ILE A 307 -17.65 35.69 -5.12
CA ILE A 307 -17.98 36.17 -6.48
C ILE A 307 -19.48 36.06 -6.76
N VAL A 308 -20.12 34.95 -6.39
CA VAL A 308 -21.57 34.76 -6.58
C VAL A 308 -22.37 35.76 -5.75
N VAL A 309 -22.01 35.98 -4.48
CA VAL A 309 -22.70 36.95 -3.60
C VAL A 309 -22.58 38.38 -4.11
N ILE A 310 -21.40 38.78 -4.58
CA ILE A 310 -21.18 40.10 -5.19
C ILE A 310 -22.00 40.23 -6.48
N GLY A 311 -22.01 39.19 -7.32
CA GLY A 311 -22.79 39.14 -8.55
C GLY A 311 -24.30 39.32 -8.31
N ILE A 312 -24.85 38.62 -7.32
CA ILE A 312 -26.27 38.74 -6.91
C ILE A 312 -26.56 40.14 -6.36
N SER A 313 -25.68 40.66 -5.50
CA SER A 313 -25.84 42.00 -4.91
C SER A 313 -25.84 43.09 -5.98
N LEU A 314 -24.95 43.00 -6.97
CA LEU A 314 -24.90 43.91 -8.12
C LEU A 314 -26.15 43.80 -8.99
N THR A 315 -26.65 42.59 -9.26
CA THR A 315 -27.88 42.42 -10.06
C THR A 315 -29.10 42.99 -9.34
N VAL A 316 -29.24 42.75 -8.03
CA VAL A 316 -30.33 43.34 -7.22
C VAL A 316 -30.22 44.87 -7.21
N TYR A 317 -29.03 45.42 -7.01
CA TYR A 317 -28.78 46.87 -7.06
C TYR A 317 -29.17 47.46 -8.42
N LEU A 318 -28.76 46.83 -9.53
CA LEU A 318 -29.09 47.29 -10.88
C LEU A 318 -30.60 47.24 -11.15
N ILE A 319 -31.30 46.20 -10.67
CA ILE A 319 -32.76 46.09 -10.79
C ILE A 319 -33.46 47.20 -9.98
N GLN A 320 -33.02 47.46 -8.75
CA GLN A 320 -33.58 48.52 -7.91
C GLN A 320 -33.33 49.92 -8.50
N LYS A 321 -32.12 50.18 -9.00
CA LYS A 321 -31.78 51.44 -9.67
C LYS A 321 -32.62 51.65 -10.93
N ARG A 322 -32.85 50.59 -11.72
CA ARG A 322 -33.71 50.67 -12.91
C ARG A 322 -35.18 50.97 -12.55
N LYS A 323 -35.70 50.37 -11.48
CA LYS A 323 -37.04 50.70 -10.95
C LYS A 323 -37.14 52.15 -10.48
N SER A 324 -36.15 52.64 -9.75
CA SER A 324 -36.12 54.04 -9.29
C SER A 324 -36.06 55.03 -10.47
N TYR A 325 -35.29 54.73 -11.52
CA TYR A 325 -35.22 55.56 -12.72
C TYR A 325 -36.53 55.58 -13.50
N GLN A 326 -37.20 54.43 -13.67
CA GLN A 326 -38.52 54.39 -14.32
C GLN A 326 -39.60 55.13 -13.53
N ASN A 327 -39.58 55.03 -12.20
CA ASN A 327 -40.52 55.77 -11.35
C ASN A 327 -40.28 57.30 -11.40
N GLY A 328 -39.01 57.74 -11.52
CA GLY A 328 -38.67 59.16 -11.68
C GLY A 328 -39.00 59.74 -13.07
N ILE A 329 -38.98 58.93 -14.13
CA ILE A 329 -39.43 59.37 -15.46
C ILE A 329 -40.96 59.51 -15.49
N ASN A 330 -41.70 58.56 -14.91
CA ASN A 330 -43.16 58.61 -14.88
C ASN A 330 -43.70 59.77 -14.03
N SER A 331 -42.99 60.21 -12.99
CA SER A 331 -43.40 61.38 -12.20
C SER A 331 -43.22 62.71 -12.92
N ASN A 332 -42.29 62.81 -13.88
CA ASN A 332 -42.05 64.05 -14.65
C ASN A 332 -42.94 64.18 -15.91
N LEU A 333 -43.70 63.15 -16.28
CA LEU A 333 -44.65 63.17 -17.39
C LEU A 333 -46.09 63.53 -16.96
N ILE A 334 -46.33 63.73 -15.66
CA ILE A 334 -47.66 64.05 -15.08
C ILE A 334 -47.72 65.49 -14.52
N THR A 335 -46.69 66.29 -14.77
CA THR A 335 -46.66 67.75 -14.56
C THR A 335 -46.51 68.42 -15.92
#